data_AF-A0A7V9DI59-F1
#
_entry.id   AF-A0A7V9DI59-F1
#
_cell.length_a   1.000
_cell.length_b   1.000
_cell.length_c   1.000
_cell.angle_alpha   90.00
_cell.angle_beta   90.00
_cell.angle_gamma   90.00
#
_symmetry.space_group_name_H-M   'P 1'
#
loop_
_entity.id
_entity.type
_entity.pdbx_description
1 polymer ?
#
loop_
_entity_poly.entity_id
_entity_poly.type
_entity_poly.pdbx_seq_one_letter_code
_entity_poly.pdbx_strand_id
1 'polypeptide(L)'
;MARTPDTLVFVPAWNEEENLRAVLAELHGELPDVDVLVVDDGSTDGTASVARELGAEVLPFGENRGLQAGIAAGYRWALEHGYA
;
A
#
# COMPACT_ATOMS: atom_id res chain seq x y z
N MET A 1 4.20 -9.92 23.82
CA MET A 1 3.01 -9.07 23.56
C MET A 1 3.02 -8.81 22.07
N ALA A 2 1.94 -9.14 21.35
CA ALA A 2 1.88 -8.87 19.92
C ALA A 2 1.94 -7.35 19.71
N ARG A 3 2.84 -6.91 18.83
CA ARG A 3 3.06 -5.50 18.52
C ARG A 3 1.79 -4.95 17.89
N THR A 4 1.33 -3.78 18.32
CA THR A 4 0.31 -3.01 17.61
C THR A 4 1.08 -1.97 16.80
N PRO A 5 1.21 -2.13 15.48
CA PRO A 5 1.77 -1.07 14.64
C PRO A 5 0.89 0.18 14.79
N ASP A 6 1.47 1.27 15.30
CA ASP A 6 0.77 2.55 15.44
C ASP A 6 0.87 3.40 14.17
N THR A 7 1.65 2.96 13.18
CA THR A 7 1.95 3.70 11.95
C THR A 7 1.63 2.87 10.71
N LEU A 8 0.84 3.45 9.81
CA LEU A 8 0.58 2.94 8.47
C LEU A 8 1.32 3.78 7.43
N VAL A 9 2.00 3.11 6.50
CA VAL A 9 2.46 3.74 5.26
C VAL A 9 1.59 3.22 4.11
N PHE A 10 0.84 4.11 3.46
CA PHE A 10 0.10 3.76 2.25
C PHE A 10 0.75 4.32 0.99
N VAL A 11 0.77 3.52 -0.08
CA VAL A 11 1.38 3.85 -1.37
C VAL A 11 0.31 3.73 -2.46
N PRO A 12 -0.21 4.84 -3.00
CA PRO A 12 -1.01 4.81 -4.22
C PRO A 12 -0.14 4.34 -5.40
N ALA A 13 -0.62 3.38 -6.18
CA ALA A 13 0.12 2.79 -7.28
C ALA A 13 -0.77 2.57 -8.51
N TRP A 14 -0.23 2.86 -9.70
CA TRP A 14 -0.85 2.57 -10.99
C TRP A 14 0.24 2.16 -11.99
N ASN A 15 0.28 0.88 -12.35
CA ASN A 15 1.31 0.32 -13.25
C ASN A 15 2.75 0.58 -12.79
N GLU A 16 3.05 0.21 -11.54
CA GLU A 16 4.32 0.44 -10.85
C GLU A 16 5.06 -0.87 -10.51
N GLU A 17 4.82 -1.97 -11.22
CA GLU A 17 5.39 -3.29 -10.91
C GLU A 17 6.91 -3.26 -10.63
N GLU A 18 7.67 -2.56 -11.47
CA GLU A 18 9.14 -2.49 -11.36
C GLU A 18 9.59 -1.63 -10.17
N ASN A 19 8.98 -0.45 -10.00
CA ASN A 19 9.37 0.50 -8.96
C ASN A 19 8.91 0.06 -7.57
N LEU A 20 7.72 -0.55 -7.49
CA LEU A 20 7.11 -0.95 -6.23
C LEU A 20 7.95 -2.03 -5.53
N ARG A 21 8.65 -2.89 -6.27
CA ARG A 21 9.58 -3.87 -5.66
C ARG A 21 10.68 -3.19 -4.85
N ALA A 22 11.33 -2.17 -5.42
CA ALA A 22 12.40 -1.46 -4.75
C ALA A 22 11.88 -0.68 -3.54
N VAL A 23 10.77 0.04 -3.71
CA VAL A 23 10.14 0.83 -2.64
C VAL A 23 9.77 -0.06 -1.45
N LEU A 24 9.04 -1.16 -1.69
CA LEU A 24 8.61 -2.05 -0.60
C LEU A 24 9.79 -2.76 0.07
N ALA A 25 10.83 -3.12 -0.68
CA ALA A 25 12.03 -3.72 -0.08
C ALA A 25 12.76 -2.75 0.86
N GLU A 26 12.91 -1.48 0.44
CA GLU A 26 13.50 -0.42 1.27
C GLU A 26 12.62 -0.13 2.50
N LEU A 27 11.31 -0.02 2.32
CA LEU A 27 10.36 0.26 3.40
C LEU A 27 10.39 -0.81 4.49
N HIS A 28 10.38 -2.09 4.11
CA HIS A 28 10.48 -3.19 5.08
C HIS A 28 11.86 -3.30 5.73
N GLY A 29 12.92 -2.84 5.05
CA GLY A 29 14.28 -2.83 5.59
C GLY A 29 14.51 -1.73 6.62
N GLU A 30 14.06 -0.51 6.31
CA GLU A 30 14.27 0.69 7.13
C GLU A 30 13.18 0.87 8.20
N LEU A 31 11.95 0.43 7.92
CA LEU A 31 10.78 0.57 8.78
C LEU A 31 10.10 -0.79 9.04
N PRO A 32 10.78 -1.76 9.68
CA PRO A 32 10.21 -3.10 9.93
C PRO A 32 9.01 -3.11 10.89
N ASP A 33 8.72 -1.96 11.52
CA ASP A 33 7.67 -1.81 12.51
C ASP A 33 6.36 -1.20 12.01
N VAL A 34 6.30 -0.78 10.73
CA VAL A 34 5.09 -0.16 10.15
C VAL A 34 4.25 -1.17 9.38
N ASP A 35 2.95 -0.92 9.32
CA ASP A 35 2.07 -1.60 8.38
C ASP A 35 2.15 -0.92 7.01
N VAL A 36 2.00 -1.70 5.94
CA VAL A 36 2.11 -1.21 4.56
C VAL A 36 0.87 -1.56 3.78
N LEU A 37 0.25 -0.53 3.19
CA LEU A 37 -0.90 -0.65 2.31
C LEU A 37 -0.56 -0.13 0.91
N VAL A 38 -0.80 -0.93 -0.12
CA VAL A 38 -0.76 -0.48 -1.51
C VAL A 38 -2.19 -0.22 -1.98
N VAL A 39 -2.47 1.01 -2.40
CA VAL A 39 -3.75 1.37 -3.02
C VAL A 39 -3.58 1.25 -4.53
N ASP A 40 -4.07 0.15 -5.08
CA ASP A 40 -3.95 -0.17 -6.51
C ASP A 40 -5.07 0.52 -7.31
N ASP A 41 -4.70 1.56 -8.06
CA ASP A 41 -5.57 2.42 -8.85
C ASP A 41 -5.92 1.80 -10.21
N GLY A 42 -6.30 0.52 -10.19
CA GLY A 42 -6.68 -0.24 -11.38
C GLY A 42 -5.52 -0.55 -12.32
N SER A 43 -4.40 -1.03 -11.76
CA SER A 43 -3.25 -1.44 -12.58
C SER A 43 -3.60 -2.60 -13.52
N THR A 44 -2.95 -2.60 -14.67
CA THR A 44 -3.07 -3.64 -15.71
C THR A 44 -1.82 -4.51 -15.82
N ASP A 45 -0.80 -4.22 -15.03
CA ASP A 45 0.46 -4.97 -14.90
C ASP A 45 0.49 -5.81 -13.60
N GLY A 46 1.67 -6.28 -13.18
CA GLY A 46 1.84 -7.08 -11.97
C GLY A 46 1.82 -6.31 -10.65
N THR A 47 1.55 -4.99 -10.62
CA THR A 47 1.63 -4.14 -9.41
C THR A 47 0.98 -4.77 -8.18
N ALA A 48 -0.29 -5.18 -8.29
CA ALA A 48 -1.03 -5.74 -7.17
C ALA A 48 -0.50 -7.13 -6.73
N SER A 49 0.09 -7.89 -7.66
CA SER A 49 0.70 -9.18 -7.34
C SER A 49 2.01 -8.98 -6.58
N VAL A 50 2.86 -8.06 -7.06
CA VAL A 50 4.11 -7.69 -6.42
C VAL A 50 3.93 -7.18 -4.99
N ALA A 51 2.94 -6.31 -4.77
CA ALA A 51 2.62 -5.81 -3.45
C ALA A 51 2.36 -6.96 -2.45
N ARG A 52 1.52 -7.93 -2.84
CA ARG A 52 1.19 -9.10 -2.01
C ARG A 52 2.38 -10.02 -1.81
N GLU A 53 3.17 -10.27 -2.85
CA GLU A 53 4.39 -11.08 -2.76
C GLU A 53 5.38 -10.52 -1.73
N LEU A 54 5.44 -9.20 -1.61
CA LEU A 54 6.32 -8.49 -0.68
C LEU A 54 5.69 -8.24 0.69
N GLY A 55 4.51 -8.80 0.97
CA GLY A 55 3.87 -8.76 2.28
C GLY A 55 3.06 -7.49 2.58
N ALA A 56 2.82 -6.63 1.58
CA ALA A 56 1.93 -5.48 1.75
C ALA A 56 0.46 -5.88 1.59
N GLU A 57 -0.42 -5.22 2.35
CA GLU A 57 -1.86 -5.25 2.11
C GLU A 57 -2.20 -4.52 0.80
N VAL A 58 -3.27 -4.92 0.12
CA VAL A 58 -3.67 -4.31 -1.15
C VAL A 58 -5.13 -3.91 -1.15
N LEU A 59 -5.40 -2.63 -1.42
CA LEU A 59 -6.72 -2.05 -1.67
C LEU A 59 -6.89 -1.79 -3.18
N PRO A 60 -7.57 -2.67 -3.93
CA PRO A 60 -7.75 -2.50 -5.37
C PRO A 60 -9.00 -1.68 -5.70
N PHE A 61 -8.89 -0.76 -6.67
CA PHE A 61 -10.03 -0.02 -7.23
C PHE A 61 -10.69 -0.73 -8.41
N GLY A 62 -9.95 -1.58 -9.13
CA GLY A 62 -10.43 -2.27 -10.34
C GLY A 62 -10.53 -1.40 -11.60
N GLU A 63 -10.41 -0.08 -11.45
CA GLU A 63 -10.31 0.91 -12.52
C GLU A 63 -9.45 2.08 -12.05
N ASN A 64 -8.86 2.83 -12.98
CA ASN A 64 -8.11 4.03 -12.65
C ASN A 64 -9.06 5.17 -12.27
N ARG A 65 -8.91 5.66 -11.04
CA ARG A 65 -9.66 6.74 -10.40
C ARG A 65 -8.78 7.95 -10.08
N GLY A 66 -7.47 7.84 -10.29
CA GLY A 66 -6.49 8.90 -10.14
C GLY A 66 -5.95 9.02 -8.70
N LEU A 67 -4.77 9.64 -8.59
CA LEU A 67 -4.00 9.77 -7.35
C LEU A 67 -4.81 10.32 -6.17
N GLN A 68 -5.68 11.31 -6.40
CA GLN A 68 -6.49 11.91 -5.33
C GLN A 68 -7.46 10.89 -4.70
N ALA A 69 -8.04 10.01 -5.51
CA ALA A 69 -8.88 8.92 -5.03
C ALA A 69 -8.04 7.91 -4.23
N GLY A 70 -6.83 7.59 -4.72
CA GLY A 70 -5.87 6.73 -4.01
C GLY A 70 -5.50 7.26 -2.63
N ILE A 71 -5.15 8.54 -2.53
CA ILE A 71 -4.82 9.21 -1.26
C ILE A 71 -6.03 9.22 -0.31
N ALA A 72 -7.21 9.61 -0.81
CA ALA A 72 -8.42 9.65 0.00
C ALA A 72 -8.82 8.26 0.53
N ALA A 73 -8.62 7.22 -0.28
CA ALA A 73 -8.86 5.84 0.13
C ALA A 73 -7.84 5.36 1.17
N GLY A 74 -6.54 5.70 1.01
CA GLY A 74 -5.51 5.38 1.99
C GLY A 74 -5.83 5.94 3.38
N TYR A 75 -6.19 7.24 3.47
CA TYR A 75 -6.63 7.84 4.73
C TYR A 75 -7.90 7.20 5.29
N ARG A 76 -8.88 6.89 4.44
CA ARG A 76 -10.11 6.23 4.89
C ARG A 76 -9.84 4.85 5.46
N TRP A 77 -9.03 4.05 4.76
CA TRP A 77 -8.62 2.74 5.22
C TRP A 77 -7.90 2.84 6.56
N ALA A 78 -6.98 3.80 6.71
CA ALA A 78 -6.27 4.04 7.97
C ALA A 78 -7.25 4.29 9.14
N LEU A 79 -8.22 5.20 8.95
CA LEU A 79 -9.22 5.52 9.97
C LEU A 79 -10.11 4.32 10.31
N GLU A 80 -10.54 3.54 9.31
CA GLU A 80 -11.35 2.33 9.49
C GLU A 80 -10.61 1.22 10.24
N HIS A 81 -9.28 1.22 10.19
CA HIS A 81 -8.41 0.26 10.89
C HIS A 81 -7.81 0.79 12.20
N GLY A 82 -8.21 1.99 12.64
CA GLY A 82 -7.88 2.53 13.95
C GLY A 82 -6.54 3.29 14.03
N TYR A 83 -5.95 3.64 12.90
CA TYR A 83 -4.78 4.53 12.84
C TYR A 83 -5.22 5.98 13.12
N ALA A 84 -4.41 6.73 13.88
CA ALA A 84 -4.72 8.07 14.38
C ALA A 84 -3.77 9.15 13.87
#